data_AF-A0A6F8XW44-F1
#
_entry.id   AF-A0A6F8XW44-F1
#
_cell.length_a   1.000
_cell.length_b   1.000
_cell.length_c   1.000
_cell.angle_alpha   90.00
_cell.angle_beta   90.00
_cell.angle_gamma   90.00
#
_symmetry.space_group_name_H-M   'P 1'
#
loop_
_entity.id
_entity.type
_entity.pdbx_description
1 polymer ?
#
loop_
_entity_poly.entity_id
_entity_poly.type
_entity_poly.pdbx_seq_one_letter_code
_entity_poly.pdbx_strand_id
1 'polypeptide(L)'
;MLGYEAARALGIGTVTGEPRIWLGGRWYAVIGILHPVELAPEIDRAALIGFEMAAEDFRYDGHPSRIYVRADTASTAEVARMLPRATDPESPAKSTSAAPQTHSPPGSWSATRSPRSSSAWARWAC
;
A
#
# COMPACT_ATOMS: atom_id res chain seq x y z
N MET A 1 5.33 12.48 -1.39
CA MET A 1 5.87 11.88 -0.16
C MET A 1 6.96 10.89 -0.51
N LEU A 2 7.82 10.53 0.43
CA LEU A 2 8.83 9.48 0.25
C LEU A 2 8.50 8.25 1.10
N GLY A 3 8.80 7.06 0.58
CA GLY A 3 8.90 5.85 1.39
C GLY A 3 10.05 5.94 2.40
N TYR A 4 10.02 5.09 3.44
CA TYR A 4 11.00 5.15 4.52
C TYR A 4 12.44 4.96 4.03
N GLU A 5 12.68 3.93 3.22
CA GLU A 5 14.01 3.64 2.67
C GLU A 5 14.43 4.66 1.62
N ALA A 6 13.49 5.19 0.83
CA ALA A 6 13.77 6.27 -0.11
C ALA A 6 14.24 7.55 0.62
N ALA A 7 13.56 7.93 1.70
CA ALA A 7 13.93 9.10 2.50
C ALA A 7 15.30 8.91 3.16
N ARG A 8 15.57 7.72 3.72
CA ARG A 8 16.89 7.36 4.27
C ARG A 8 18.00 7.45 3.22
N ALA A 9 17.79 6.88 2.03
CA ALA A 9 18.78 6.88 0.96
C ALA A 9 19.11 8.31 0.48
N LEU A 10 18.15 9.23 0.53
CA LEU A 10 18.32 10.64 0.16
C LEU A 10 18.82 11.52 1.32
N GLY A 11 19.02 10.96 2.52
CA GLY A 11 19.43 11.72 3.70
C GLY A 11 18.35 12.67 4.25
N ILE A 12 17.08 12.42 3.92
CA ILE A 12 15.95 13.24 4.34
C ILE A 12 15.29 12.58 5.56
N GLY A 13 15.67 13.01 6.76
CA GLY A 13 15.14 12.47 8.02
C GLY A 13 13.86 13.16 8.53
N THR A 14 13.56 14.36 8.03
CA THR A 14 12.37 15.14 8.37
C THR A 14 11.96 16.02 7.19
N VAL A 15 10.70 16.46 7.17
CA VAL A 15 10.18 17.43 6.20
C VAL A 15 10.32 18.88 6.69
N THR A 16 10.80 19.09 7.91
CA THR A 16 11.16 20.43 8.41
C THR A 16 12.24 21.02 7.52
N GLY A 17 12.05 22.25 7.04
CA GLY A 17 12.95 22.90 6.08
C GLY A 17 12.60 22.66 4.62
N GLU A 18 11.42 22.08 4.34
CA GLU A 18 10.85 21.93 2.99
C GLU A 18 11.80 21.26 1.99
N PRO A 19 12.29 20.05 2.30
CA PRO A 19 13.22 19.35 1.42
C PRO A 19 12.58 19.11 0.05
N ARG A 20 13.41 19.19 -0.99
CA ARG A 20 12.99 18.98 -2.37
C ARG A 20 13.81 17.89 -3.03
N ILE A 21 13.17 17.15 -3.94
CA ILE A 21 13.79 16.09 -4.73
C ILE A 21 13.64 16.40 -6.22
N TRP A 22 14.63 16.00 -7.00
CA TRP A 22 14.59 16.12 -8.45
C TRP A 22 14.03 14.85 -9.07
N LEU A 23 12.89 14.95 -9.75
CA LEU A 23 12.22 13.83 -10.42
C LEU A 23 11.72 14.31 -11.78
N GLY A 24 11.83 13.48 -12.82
CA GLY A 24 11.23 13.80 -14.13
C GLY A 24 11.66 15.14 -14.76
N GLY A 25 12.84 15.67 -14.40
CA GLY A 25 13.32 16.96 -14.90
C GLY A 25 12.77 18.19 -14.16
N ARG A 26 12.20 18.02 -12.96
CA ARG A 26 11.73 19.15 -12.13
C ARG A 26 11.90 18.90 -10.62
N TRP A 27 11.85 19.98 -9.83
CA TRP A 27 11.89 19.92 -8.38
C TRP A 27 10.49 19.69 -7.79
N TYR A 28 10.37 18.74 -6.87
CA TYR A 28 9.17 18.48 -6.09
C TYR A 28 9.45 18.63 -4.60
N ALA A 29 8.50 19.21 -3.87
CA ALA A 29 8.55 19.28 -2.42
C ALA A 29 8.19 17.93 -1.78
N VAL A 30 8.92 17.56 -0.73
CA VAL A 30 8.63 16.38 0.07
C VAL A 30 7.75 16.79 1.25
N ILE A 31 6.46 16.47 1.16
CA ILE A 31 5.45 16.83 2.16
C ILE A 31 5.30 15.79 3.29
N GLY A 32 5.94 14.62 3.17
CA GLY A 32 5.84 13.56 4.17
C GLY A 32 6.78 12.39 3.89
N ILE A 33 7.07 11.64 4.93
CA ILE A 33 7.86 10.40 4.91
C ILE A 33 6.99 9.30 5.53
N LEU A 34 6.86 8.16 4.84
CA LEU A 34 6.13 7.01 5.38
C LEU A 34 6.89 6.32 6.51
N HIS A 35 6.14 5.66 7.40
CA HIS A 35 6.70 4.60 8.24
C HIS A 35 7.10 3.40 7.37
N PRO A 36 8.02 2.53 7.85
CA PRO A 36 8.40 1.31 7.11
C PRO A 36 7.19 0.45 6.71
N VAL A 37 7.18 -0.01 5.46
CA VAL A 37 6.17 -0.85 4.82
C VAL A 37 6.80 -2.18 4.41
N GLU A 38 6.99 -3.07 5.38
CA GLU A 38 7.66 -4.36 5.19
C GLU A 38 7.00 -5.26 4.13
N LEU A 39 5.66 -5.20 4.02
CA LEU A 39 4.89 -6.03 3.09
C LEU A 39 4.98 -5.55 1.64
N ALA A 40 5.47 -4.33 1.39
CA ALA A 40 5.64 -3.78 0.05
C ALA A 40 6.96 -2.98 -0.03
N PRO A 41 8.12 -3.66 -0.06
CA PRO A 41 9.43 -3.01 -0.14
C PRO A 41 9.58 -2.06 -1.34
N GLU A 42 8.82 -2.28 -2.41
CA GLU A 42 8.76 -1.39 -3.56
C GLU A 42 8.11 -0.03 -3.22
N ILE A 43 7.15 0.02 -2.29
CA ILE A 43 6.57 1.28 -1.79
C ILE A 43 7.56 2.00 -0.89
N ASP A 44 8.27 1.26 -0.03
CA ASP A 44 9.28 1.83 0.88
C ASP A 44 10.45 2.49 0.15
N ARG A 45 10.76 2.01 -1.05
CA ARG A 45 11.83 2.53 -1.91
C ARG A 45 11.33 3.52 -2.97
N ALA A 46 10.06 3.92 -2.91
CA ALA A 46 9.46 4.80 -3.91
C ALA A 46 9.26 6.24 -3.43
N ALA A 47 9.17 7.15 -4.39
CA ALA A 47 8.51 8.44 -4.21
C ALA A 47 7.04 8.31 -4.63
N LEU A 48 6.13 8.76 -3.76
CA LEU A 48 4.69 8.71 -3.98
C LEU A 48 4.19 10.11 -4.34
N ILE A 49 3.58 10.21 -5.51
CA ILE A 49 2.95 11.42 -6.05
C ILE A 49 1.45 11.21 -6.21
N GLY A 50 0.67 12.29 -6.12
CA GLY A 50 -0.77 12.23 -6.37
C GLY A 50 -1.08 11.91 -7.83
N PHE A 51 -2.27 11.36 -8.09
CA PHE A 51 -2.70 10.98 -9.45
C PHE A 51 -2.74 12.14 -10.43
N GLU A 52 -3.18 13.33 -10.00
CA GLU A 52 -3.20 14.54 -10.83
C GLU A 52 -1.79 14.88 -11.32
N MET A 53 -0.82 14.96 -10.40
CA MET A 53 0.58 15.22 -10.75
C MET A 53 1.20 14.09 -11.59
N ALA A 54 0.81 12.84 -11.34
CA ALA A 54 1.24 11.71 -12.16
C ALA A 54 0.73 11.82 -13.60
N ALA A 55 -0.51 12.29 -13.80
CA ALA A 55 -1.08 12.49 -15.12
C ALA A 55 -0.40 13.65 -15.86
N GLU A 56 -0.27 14.80 -15.21
CA GLU A 56 0.29 16.03 -15.80
C GLU A 56 1.78 15.88 -16.15
N ASP A 57 2.58 15.36 -15.22
CA ASP A 57 4.04 15.39 -15.35
C ASP A 57 4.63 14.06 -15.80
N PHE A 58 3.98 12.94 -15.47
CA PHE A 58 4.51 11.60 -15.69
C PHE A 58 3.67 10.77 -16.68
N ARG A 59 2.68 11.39 -17.34
CA ARG A 59 1.83 10.77 -18.36
C ARG A 59 1.11 9.51 -17.86
N TYR A 60 0.72 9.51 -16.58
CA TYR A 60 -0.15 8.47 -16.05
C TYR A 60 -1.50 8.52 -16.77
N ASP A 61 -1.91 7.40 -17.36
CA ASP A 61 -3.09 7.28 -18.21
C ASP A 61 -4.35 6.85 -17.44
N GLY A 62 -4.27 6.78 -16.11
CA GLY A 62 -5.36 6.32 -15.26
C GLY A 62 -5.34 4.81 -14.96
N HIS A 63 -4.45 4.03 -15.56
CA HIS A 63 -4.43 2.58 -15.42
C HIS A 63 -3.28 2.12 -14.50
N PRO A 64 -3.58 1.67 -13.27
CA PRO A 64 -2.54 1.23 -12.35
C PRO A 64 -1.95 -0.10 -12.80
N SER A 65 -0.63 -0.25 -12.68
CA SER A 65 0.07 -1.52 -12.95
C SER A 65 -0.01 -2.50 -11.79
N ARG A 66 -0.27 -2.02 -10.57
CA ARG A 66 -0.42 -2.80 -9.34
C ARG A 66 -1.43 -2.15 -8.41
N ILE A 67 -2.25 -2.98 -7.75
CA ILE A 67 -3.21 -2.56 -6.74
C ILE A 67 -2.93 -3.38 -5.48
N TYR A 68 -2.75 -2.69 -4.34
CA TYR A 68 -2.58 -3.33 -3.04
C TYR A 68 -3.93 -3.36 -2.32
N VAL A 69 -4.32 -4.54 -1.86
CA VAL A 69 -5.62 -4.75 -1.20
C VAL A 69 -5.38 -5.27 0.21
N ARG A 70 -5.99 -4.62 1.19
CA ARG A 70 -6.06 -5.12 2.56
C ARG A 70 -7.37 -5.87 2.74
N ALA A 71 -7.26 -7.13 3.15
CA ALA A 71 -8.39 -7.98 3.46
C ALA A 71 -8.21 -8.61 4.86
N ASP A 72 -9.30 -9.06 5.45
CA ASP A 72 -9.24 -9.92 6.63
C ASP A 72 -8.43 -11.18 6.29
N THR A 73 -7.56 -11.63 7.21
CA THR A 73 -6.66 -12.76 6.97
C THR A 73 -7.41 -14.03 6.64
N ALA A 74 -8.60 -14.25 7.23
CA ALA A 74 -9.46 -15.40 6.96
C ALA A 74 -10.11 -15.37 5.57
N SER A 75 -10.21 -14.20 4.95
CA SER A 75 -10.92 -13.99 3.67
C SER A 75 -9.98 -13.69 2.49
N THR A 76 -8.66 -13.66 2.70
CA THR A 76 -7.67 -13.30 1.68
C THR A 76 -7.80 -14.10 0.38
N ALA A 77 -7.96 -15.42 0.47
CA ALA A 77 -8.09 -16.30 -0.70
C ALA A 77 -9.42 -16.10 -1.44
N GLU A 78 -10.49 -15.72 -0.74
CA GLU A 78 -11.77 -15.39 -1.36
C GLU A 78 -11.69 -14.05 -2.09
N VAL A 79 -11.16 -13.02 -1.43
CA VAL A 79 -10.95 -11.70 -2.02
C VAL A 79 -10.04 -11.80 -3.25
N ALA A 80 -8.91 -12.52 -3.16
CA ALA A 80 -7.99 -12.70 -4.28
C ALA A 80 -8.67 -13.28 -5.52
N ARG A 81 -9.59 -14.25 -5.35
CA ARG A 81 -10.35 -14.85 -6.46
C ARG A 81 -11.34 -13.88 -7.11
N MET A 82 -11.83 -12.88 -6.38
CA MET A 82 -12.79 -11.90 -6.88
C MET A 82 -12.11 -10.71 -7.57
N LEU A 83 -10.89 -10.38 -7.18
CA LEU A 83 -10.20 -9.16 -7.62
C LEU A 83 -10.12 -8.99 -9.15
N PRO A 84 -9.73 -10.00 -9.96
CA PRO A 84 -9.60 -9.80 -11.40
C PRO A 84 -10.88 -9.28 -12.07
N ARG A 85 -12.05 -9.75 -11.60
CA ARG A 85 -13.36 -9.31 -12.13
C ARG A 85 -13.77 -7.93 -11.61
N ALA A 86 -13.26 -7.53 -10.46
CA ALA A 86 -13.52 -6.22 -9.87
C ALA A 86 -12.61 -5.14 -10.48
N THR A 87 -11.39 -5.50 -10.85
CA THR A 87 -10.38 -4.56 -11.37
C THR A 87 -10.50 -4.32 -12.87
N ASP A 88 -10.83 -5.36 -13.65
CA ASP A 88 -11.02 -5.25 -15.10
C ASP A 88 -12.20 -6.15 -15.52
N PRO A 89 -13.45 -5.66 -15.42
CA PRO A 89 -14.64 -6.44 -15.75
C PRO A 89 -14.70 -6.84 -17.24
N GLU A 90 -14.13 -6.02 -18.13
CA GLU A 90 -14.13 -6.25 -19.57
C GLU A 90 -13.09 -7.29 -19.99
N SER A 91 -11.97 -7.38 -19.27
CA SER A 91 -10.91 -8.35 -19.52
C SER A 91 -10.29 -8.95 -18.24
N PRO A 92 -11.05 -9.71 -17.42
CA PRO A 92 -10.56 -10.21 -16.13
C PRO A 92 -9.32 -11.09 -16.24
N ALA A 93 -9.17 -11.81 -17.35
CA ALA A 93 -8.03 -12.70 -17.61
C ALA A 93 -6.69 -11.96 -17.79
N LYS A 94 -6.71 -10.63 -18.04
CA LYS A 94 -5.50 -9.80 -18.12
C LYS A 94 -5.02 -9.34 -16.74
N SER A 95 -5.86 -9.48 -15.72
CA SER A 95 -5.55 -9.16 -14.34
C SER A 95 -5.09 -10.41 -13.58
N THR A 96 -3.95 -10.33 -12.90
CA THR A 96 -3.45 -11.41 -12.04
C THR A 96 -3.47 -10.97 -10.59
N SER A 97 -4.03 -11.79 -9.70
CA SER A 97 -3.93 -11.62 -8.25
C SER A 97 -2.76 -12.44 -7.71
N ALA A 98 -1.92 -11.84 -6.87
CA ALA A 98 -0.87 -12.57 -6.13
C ALA A 98 -1.41 -13.16 -4.81
N ALA A 99 -0.70 -14.16 -4.28
CA ALA A 99 -1.00 -14.73 -2.97
C ALA A 99 -0.90 -13.69 -1.85
N PRO A 100 -1.69 -13.81 -0.77
CA PRO A 100 -1.67 -12.86 0.33
C PRO A 100 -0.31 -12.85 1.04
N GLN A 101 0.17 -11.65 1.33
CA GLN A 101 1.35 -11.42 2.16
C GLN A 101 0.87 -11.24 3.61
N THR A 102 1.22 -12.17 4.50
CA THR A 102 0.84 -12.08 5.92
C THR A 102 2.03 -11.57 6.72
N HIS A 103 1.88 -10.41 7.36
CA HIS A 103 2.78 -10.02 8.45
C HIS A 103 2.31 -10.75 9.71
N SER A 104 3.16 -11.62 10.27
CA SER A 104 2.89 -12.21 11.59
C SER A 104 2.86 -11.08 12.62
N PRO A 105 1.74 -10.86 13.33
CA PRO A 105 1.69 -9.80 14.31
C PRO A 105 2.67 -10.08 15.46
N PRO A 106 3.31 -9.07 16.06
CA PRO A 106 4.10 -9.26 17.26
C PRO A 106 3.16 -9.58 18.45
N GLY A 107 3.13 -10.83 18.92
CA GLY A 107 2.43 -11.26 20.14
C GLY A 107 1.20 -12.17 19.93
N SER A 108 0.76 -12.83 21.01
CA SER A 108 -0.31 -13.85 20.98
C SER A 108 -1.72 -13.24 20.89
N TRP A 109 -2.43 -13.54 19.82
CA TRP A 109 -3.83 -13.15 19.62
C TRP A 109 -4.77 -14.13 20.31
N SER A 110 -5.65 -13.62 21.19
CA SER A 110 -6.73 -14.40 21.79
C SER A 110 -8.05 -14.06 21.09
N ALA A 111 -8.57 -14.97 20.27
CA ALA A 111 -9.85 -14.80 19.59
C ALA A 111 -11.01 -15.25 20.50
N THR A 112 -11.81 -14.30 21.02
CA THR A 112 -13.05 -14.63 21.72
C THR A 112 -14.21 -14.63 20.73
N ARG A 113 -14.78 -15.80 20.44
CA ARG A 113 -15.93 -15.96 19.55
C ARG A 113 -17.21 -15.58 20.30
N SER A 114 -17.93 -14.56 19.82
CA SER A 114 -19.24 -14.18 20.38
C SER A 114 -20.35 -15.09 19.82
N PRO A 115 -21.23 -15.68 20.64
CA PRO A 115 -22.26 -16.62 20.18
C PRO A 115 -23.44 -15.96 19.44
N ARG A 116 -23.48 -14.63 19.29
CA ARG A 116 -24.64 -13.89 18.72
C ARG A 116 -24.37 -13.18 17.39
N SER A 117 -23.18 -13.32 16.81
CA SER A 117 -22.80 -12.72 15.53
C SER A 117 -21.81 -13.62 14.81
N SER A 118 -22.03 -13.87 13.50
CA SER A 118 -21.10 -14.59 12.63
C SER A 118 -19.76 -13.88 12.43
N SER A 119 -19.58 -12.67 12.98
CA SER A 119 -18.31 -11.94 12.98
C SER A 119 -17.44 -12.32 14.18
N ALA A 120 -16.25 -12.87 13.93
CA ALA A 120 -15.18 -12.93 14.93
C ALA A 120 -14.52 -11.56 15.02
N TRP A 121 -14.55 -10.92 16.20
CA TRP A 121 -13.82 -9.69 16.45
C TRP A 121 -12.61 -10.02 17.31
N ALA A 122 -11.42 -9.74 16.79
CA ALA A 122 -10.20 -9.75 17.58
C ALA A 122 -10.00 -8.36 18.19
N ARG A 123 -9.80 -8.30 19.51
CA ARG A 123 -9.46 -7.08 20.24
C ARG A 123 -8.04 -7.21 20.78
N TRP A 124 -7.27 -6.14 20.67
CA TRP A 124 -6.00 -6.00 21.35
C TRP A 124 -6.24 -6.03 22.87
N ALA A 125 -5.53 -6.90 23.58
CA ALA A 125 -5.32 -6.77 25.01
C ALA A 125 -3.93 -6.14 25.18
N CYS A 126 -3.87 -4.95 25.78
CA CYS A 126 -2.62 -4.36 26.25
C CYS A 126 -2.02 -5.19 27.39
#